data_AF-A0A8H8C7X7-F1
#
_entry.id   AF-A0A8H8C7X7-F1
#
_cell.length_a   1.000
_cell.length_b   1.000
_cell.length_c   1.000
_cell.angle_alpha   90.00
_cell.angle_beta   90.00
_cell.angle_gamma   90.00
#
_symmetry.space_group_name_H-M   'P 1'
#
loop_
_entity.id
_entity.type
_entity.pdbx_description
1 polymer ?
#
loop_
_entity_poly.entity_id
_entity_poly.type
_entity_poly.pdbx_seq_one_letter_code
_entity_poly.pdbx_strand_id
1 'polypeptide(L)'
;MGVEPYSAYKKVAQAHEEDLRLDTKRRLTCIGSALVRFEYLNWNVYIRRNKSKKRPDPERVERIKRIFRREGCLPRRVEHHIPATIDQRRLDAVLEDARRKGRWKGNTLPSNYATINSQDGYPELEFPGGIECLRGRHRIEARKVWLPPTKKWWIVDLYFSGISYELETLLVEEYANEEKPCDGEIYRKIREYQCLPGQSNSQVTPPSTVVGFLQGGLTSW
;
A
#
# COMPACT_ATOMS: atom_id res chain seq x y z
N MET A 1 -2.21 -9.37 -40.34
CA MET A 1 -2.05 -8.05 -39.70
C MET A 1 -1.42 -8.29 -38.33
N GLY A 2 -0.08 -8.31 -38.28
CA GLY A 2 0.68 -8.67 -37.08
C GLY A 2 0.86 -7.43 -36.20
N VAL A 3 0.25 -7.44 -35.02
CA VAL A 3 0.53 -6.44 -33.98
C VAL A 3 1.94 -6.74 -33.47
N GLU A 4 2.88 -5.83 -33.71
CA GLU A 4 4.30 -6.02 -33.39
C GLU A 4 4.49 -6.37 -31.89
N PRO A 5 5.15 -7.51 -31.59
CA PRO A 5 5.50 -7.88 -30.21
C PRO A 5 6.34 -6.80 -29.52
N TYR A 6 7.14 -6.04 -30.29
CA TYR A 6 8.10 -5.04 -29.81
C TYR A 6 7.49 -3.92 -28.95
N SER A 7 6.27 -3.46 -29.26
CA SER A 7 5.59 -2.41 -28.49
C SER A 7 5.14 -2.88 -27.11
N ALA A 8 4.67 -4.13 -27.02
CA ALA A 8 4.29 -4.75 -25.75
C ALA A 8 5.52 -4.98 -24.87
N TYR A 9 6.62 -5.48 -25.44
CA TYR A 9 7.88 -5.68 -24.69
C TYR A 9 8.45 -4.38 -24.15
N LYS A 10 8.42 -3.28 -24.92
CA LYS A 10 8.90 -1.97 -24.46
C LYS A 10 8.08 -1.41 -23.28
N LYS A 11 6.76 -1.59 -23.31
CA LYS A 11 5.86 -1.18 -22.21
C LYS A 11 6.08 -2.01 -20.94
N VAL A 12 6.29 -3.32 -21.09
CA VAL A 12 6.59 -4.20 -19.95
C VAL A 12 7.94 -3.87 -19.33
N ALA A 13 8.97 -3.60 -20.15
CA ALA A 13 10.29 -3.19 -19.66
C ALA A 13 10.22 -1.85 -18.91
N GLN A 14 9.47 -0.87 -19.43
CA GLN A 14 9.28 0.42 -18.77
C GLN A 14 8.51 0.28 -17.44
N ALA A 15 7.46 -0.53 -17.39
CA ALA A 15 6.72 -0.78 -16.16
C ALA A 15 7.61 -1.43 -15.08
N HIS A 16 8.45 -2.39 -15.47
CA HIS A 16 9.38 -3.04 -14.56
C HIS A 16 10.44 -2.07 -14.01
N GLU A 17 10.96 -1.16 -14.85
CA GLU A 17 11.91 -0.14 -14.40
C GLU A 17 11.28 0.85 -13.42
N GLU A 18 10.04 1.26 -13.66
CA GLU A 18 9.28 2.11 -12.72
C GLU A 18 9.01 1.38 -11.40
N ASP A 19 8.62 0.10 -11.44
CA ASP A 19 8.42 -0.73 -10.25
C ASP A 19 9.71 -0.82 -9.42
N LEU A 20 10.87 -1.02 -10.07
CA LEU A 20 12.18 -1.03 -9.40
C LEU A 20 12.53 0.32 -8.79
N ARG A 21 12.29 1.42 -9.51
CA ARG A 21 12.53 2.78 -9.02
C ARG A 21 11.69 3.06 -7.78
N LEU A 22 10.43 2.67 -7.81
CA LEU A 22 9.49 2.85 -6.71
C LEU A 22 9.82 1.99 -5.50
N ASP A 23 10.17 0.73 -5.71
CA ASP A 23 10.64 -0.15 -4.63
C ASP A 23 11.91 0.40 -3.99
N THR A 24 12.87 0.88 -4.80
CA THR A 24 14.07 1.56 -4.28
C THR A 24 13.70 2.78 -3.42
N LYS A 25 12.77 3.61 -3.90
CA LYS A 25 12.26 4.77 -3.17
C LYS A 25 11.57 4.36 -1.86
N ARG A 26 10.77 3.30 -1.87
CA ARG A 26 10.13 2.74 -0.68
C ARG A 26 11.16 2.32 0.36
N ARG A 27 12.23 1.64 -0.06
CA ARG A 27 13.31 1.17 0.82
C ARG A 27 14.09 2.32 1.44
N LEU A 28 14.46 3.32 0.64
CA LEU A 28 15.24 4.47 1.10
C LEU A 28 14.46 5.43 2.00
N THR A 29 13.14 5.52 1.80
CA THR A 29 12.27 6.41 2.58
C THR A 29 11.76 5.75 3.87
N CYS A 30 11.90 4.43 3.99
CA CYS A 30 11.51 3.70 5.19
C CYS A 30 12.46 4.07 6.34
N ILE A 31 11.90 4.60 7.41
CA ILE A 31 12.66 4.96 8.62
C ILE A 31 13.09 3.69 9.36
N GLY A 32 12.23 2.69 9.32
CA GLY A 32 12.41 1.40 9.97
C GLY A 32 11.07 0.83 10.42
N SER A 33 11.12 -0.30 11.10
CA SER A 33 9.95 -1.08 11.47
C SER A 33 9.87 -1.27 12.99
N ALA A 34 8.65 -1.30 13.52
CA ALA A 34 8.38 -1.46 14.95
C ALA A 34 7.15 -2.32 15.21
N LEU A 35 7.06 -2.92 16.40
CA LEU A 35 5.85 -3.55 16.90
C LEU A 35 4.95 -2.48 17.50
N VAL A 36 3.73 -2.40 17.00
CA VAL A 36 2.75 -1.39 17.42
C VAL A 36 1.47 -2.07 17.86
N ARG A 37 0.97 -1.68 19.04
CA ARG A 37 -0.29 -2.20 19.58
C ARG A 37 -1.47 -1.74 18.72
N PHE A 38 -2.46 -2.63 18.57
CA PHE A 38 -3.61 -2.39 17.68
C PHE A 38 -4.43 -1.15 18.03
N GLU A 39 -4.43 -0.75 19.30
CA GLU A 39 -5.14 0.44 19.79
C GLU A 39 -4.53 1.76 19.27
N TYR A 40 -3.26 1.74 18.87
CA TYR A 40 -2.58 2.90 18.34
C TYR A 40 -2.66 2.98 16.81
N LEU A 41 -3.32 2.04 16.13
CA LEU A 41 -3.43 2.04 14.69
C LEU A 41 -4.68 2.82 14.26
N ASN A 42 -4.49 3.88 13.48
CA ASN A 42 -5.57 4.68 12.88
C ASN A 42 -5.62 4.47 11.37
N TRP A 43 -6.79 4.61 10.76
CA TRP A 43 -6.99 4.42 9.32
C TRP A 43 -7.68 5.62 8.66
N ASN A 44 -7.53 6.82 9.21
CA ASN A 44 -8.26 7.99 8.70
C ASN A 44 -7.79 8.34 7.29
N VAL A 45 -6.48 8.31 7.05
CA VAL A 45 -5.89 8.52 5.71
C VAL A 45 -6.39 7.46 4.73
N TYR A 46 -6.30 6.17 5.10
CA TYR A 46 -6.78 5.06 4.28
C TYR A 46 -8.26 5.19 3.89
N ILE A 47 -9.13 5.54 4.84
CA ILE A 47 -10.56 5.72 4.63
C ILE A 47 -10.85 6.93 3.74
N ARG A 48 -10.11 8.04 3.89
CA ARG A 48 -10.29 9.24 3.03
C ARG A 48 -10.00 8.95 1.57
N ARG A 49 -8.93 8.20 1.27
CA ARG A 49 -8.61 7.76 -0.11
C ARG A 49 -9.53 6.67 -0.62
N ASN A 50 -10.00 5.79 0.25
CA ASN A 50 -10.90 4.70 -0.10
C ASN A 50 -12.25 4.89 0.59
N LYS A 51 -13.04 5.89 0.16
CA LYS A 51 -14.36 6.17 0.77
C LYS A 51 -15.29 4.95 0.80
N SER A 52 -15.23 4.09 -0.22
CA SER A 52 -15.96 2.81 -0.29
C SER A 52 -15.53 1.79 0.79
N LYS A 53 -14.34 1.95 1.37
CA LYS A 53 -13.72 1.05 2.36
C LYS A 53 -13.75 1.63 3.78
N LYS A 54 -14.72 2.52 4.07
CA LYS A 54 -14.95 3.10 5.41
C LYS A 54 -15.23 2.03 6.47
N ARG A 55 -15.84 0.91 6.10
CA ARG A 55 -15.97 -0.26 6.97
C ARG A 55 -15.14 -1.41 6.40
N PRO A 56 -14.50 -2.23 7.25
CA PRO A 56 -13.90 -3.49 6.81
C PRO A 56 -15.00 -4.35 6.19
N ASP A 57 -14.69 -4.90 5.02
CA ASP A 57 -15.58 -5.80 4.30
C ASP A 57 -15.56 -7.16 5.00
N PRO A 58 -16.71 -7.66 5.48
CA PRO A 58 -16.77 -8.90 6.25
C PRO A 58 -16.32 -10.12 5.44
N GLU A 59 -16.60 -10.18 4.13
CA GLU A 59 -16.19 -11.31 3.29
C GLU A 59 -14.68 -11.35 3.13
N ARG A 60 -14.04 -10.18 2.95
CA ARG A 60 -12.59 -10.05 2.90
C ARG A 60 -11.94 -10.45 4.22
N VAL A 61 -12.50 -9.97 5.33
CA VAL A 61 -12.01 -10.34 6.66
C VAL A 61 -12.09 -11.85 6.85
N GLU A 62 -13.18 -12.51 6.41
CA GLU A 62 -13.32 -13.97 6.53
C GLU A 62 -12.37 -14.75 5.61
N ARG A 63 -12.13 -14.26 4.39
CA ARG A 63 -11.11 -14.83 3.50
C ARG A 63 -9.72 -14.72 4.12
N ILE A 64 -9.35 -13.56 4.66
CA ILE A 64 -8.04 -13.37 5.31
C ILE A 64 -7.92 -14.29 6.54
N LYS A 65 -8.99 -14.46 7.33
CA LYS A 65 -9.00 -15.45 8.42
C LYS A 65 -8.77 -16.88 7.90
N ARG A 66 -9.33 -17.25 6.74
CA ARG A 66 -9.10 -18.56 6.12
C ARG A 66 -7.64 -18.75 5.69
N ILE A 67 -7.02 -17.71 5.12
CA ILE A 67 -5.59 -17.71 4.80
C ILE A 67 -4.77 -17.88 6.09
N PHE A 68 -5.08 -17.10 7.14
CA PHE A 68 -4.41 -17.22 8.43
C PHE A 68 -4.58 -18.59 9.09
N ARG A 69 -5.72 -19.28 8.87
CA ARG A 69 -5.93 -20.66 9.32
C ARG A 69 -5.04 -21.66 8.58
N ARG A 70 -4.88 -21.49 7.28
CA ARG A 70 -4.18 -22.45 6.41
C ARG A 70 -2.66 -22.28 6.43
N GLU A 71 -2.21 -21.04 6.29
CA GLU A 71 -0.80 -20.69 6.10
C GLU A 71 -0.15 -20.12 7.37
N GLY A 72 -0.97 -19.90 8.41
CA GLY A 72 -0.58 -19.17 9.60
C GLY A 72 -0.67 -17.66 9.40
N CYS A 73 -0.58 -16.93 10.50
CA CYS A 73 -0.33 -15.51 10.42
C CYS A 73 1.18 -15.31 10.44
N LEU A 74 1.73 -14.72 9.39
CA LEU A 74 3.17 -14.46 9.27
C LEU A 74 3.43 -12.95 9.33
N PRO A 75 3.32 -12.27 10.50
CA PRO A 75 3.56 -10.83 10.59
C PRO A 75 4.99 -10.44 10.20
N ARG A 76 5.96 -11.37 10.31
CA ARG A 76 7.38 -11.15 10.03
C ARG A 76 7.71 -11.01 8.54
N ARG A 77 6.78 -11.40 7.67
CA ARG A 77 6.94 -11.25 6.22
C ARG A 77 6.75 -9.79 5.84
N VAL A 78 7.69 -9.24 5.08
CA VAL A 78 7.70 -7.82 4.68
C VAL A 78 6.43 -7.43 3.93
N GLU A 79 5.87 -8.36 3.15
CA GLU A 79 4.62 -8.16 2.42
C GLU A 79 3.42 -7.98 3.36
N HIS A 80 3.56 -8.41 4.62
CA HIS A 80 2.53 -8.38 5.64
C HIS A 80 2.67 -7.21 6.61
N HIS A 81 3.75 -6.45 6.52
CA HIS A 81 3.93 -5.24 7.31
C HIS A 81 2.89 -4.19 6.91
N ILE A 82 2.55 -3.34 7.87
CA ILE A 82 1.61 -2.24 7.65
C ILE A 82 2.42 -0.95 7.52
N PRO A 83 2.45 -0.29 6.35
CA PRO A 83 3.02 1.04 6.24
C PRO A 83 2.15 2.06 6.99
N ALA A 84 2.80 2.92 7.77
CA ALA A 84 2.18 4.03 8.47
C ALA A 84 3.04 5.29 8.40
N THR A 85 2.39 6.44 8.51
CA THR A 85 3.07 7.74 8.53
C THR A 85 3.14 8.31 9.94
N ILE A 86 4.23 9.01 10.23
CA ILE A 86 4.49 9.65 11.51
C ILE A 86 5.32 10.93 11.35
N ASP A 87 5.05 11.93 12.18
CA ASP A 87 5.87 13.16 12.24
C ASP A 87 7.16 12.93 13.05
N GLN A 88 8.24 13.60 12.66
CA GLN A 88 9.56 13.52 13.31
C GLN A 88 9.47 13.69 14.84
N ARG A 89 8.83 14.78 15.31
CA ARG A 89 8.70 15.09 16.74
C ARG A 89 8.04 13.97 17.53
N ARG A 90 7.08 13.27 16.92
CA ARG A 90 6.34 12.18 17.55
C ARG A 90 7.18 10.92 17.61
N LEU A 91 7.94 10.64 16.54
CA LEU A 91 8.88 9.52 16.52
C LEU A 91 9.95 9.70 17.60
N ASP A 92 10.55 10.89 17.70
CA ASP A 92 11.59 11.19 18.69
C ASP A 92 11.07 10.98 20.11
N ALA A 93 9.87 11.50 20.42
CA ALA A 93 9.24 11.32 21.72
C ALA A 93 8.99 9.85 22.08
N VAL A 94 8.61 9.04 21.09
CA VAL A 94 8.33 7.61 21.28
C VAL A 94 9.61 6.80 21.45
N LEU A 95 10.68 7.15 20.73
CA LEU A 95 12.00 6.53 20.91
C LEU A 95 12.59 6.85 22.29
N GLU A 96 12.47 8.09 22.75
CA GLU A 96 12.90 8.50 24.09
C GLU A 96 12.11 7.80 25.20
N ASP A 97 10.79 7.66 25.04
CA ASP A 97 9.96 6.90 25.99
C ASP A 97 10.32 5.40 26.01
N ALA A 98 10.53 4.79 24.83
CA ALA A 98 10.95 3.40 24.73
C ALA A 98 12.33 3.16 25.38
N ARG A 99 13.24 4.13 25.25
CA ARG A 99 14.55 4.13 25.91
C ARG A 99 14.42 4.23 27.42
N ARG A 100 13.59 5.15 27.91
CA ARG A 100 13.32 5.32 29.35
C ARG A 100 12.73 4.06 29.97
N LYS A 101 11.83 3.38 29.26
CA LYS A 101 11.20 2.12 29.68
C LYS A 101 12.11 0.89 29.50
N GLY A 102 13.33 1.06 28.98
CA GLY A 102 14.27 -0.03 28.73
C GLY A 102 13.82 -1.02 27.64
N ARG A 103 12.81 -0.68 26.83
CA ARG A 103 12.27 -1.54 25.76
C ARG A 103 13.09 -1.45 24.48
N TRP A 104 13.89 -0.40 24.33
CA TRP A 104 14.75 -0.20 23.18
C TRP A 104 16.03 0.53 23.58
N LYS A 105 17.19 0.04 23.11
CA LYS A 105 18.51 0.64 23.39
C LYS A 105 19.17 1.21 22.14
N GLY A 106 18.67 0.88 20.95
CA GLY A 106 19.21 1.38 19.69
C GLY A 106 18.84 2.84 19.44
N ASN A 107 19.65 3.52 18.63
CA ASN A 107 19.36 4.89 18.22
C ASN A 107 18.53 4.95 16.91
N THR A 108 18.52 3.85 16.16
CA THR A 108 17.88 3.75 14.83
C THR A 108 17.00 2.50 14.79
N LEU A 109 15.80 2.61 14.22
CA LEU A 109 14.90 1.46 14.09
C LEU A 109 15.45 0.42 13.10
N PRO A 110 15.25 -0.88 13.37
CA PRO A 110 15.61 -1.91 12.41
C PRO A 110 14.74 -1.77 11.16
N SER A 111 15.37 -1.69 9.99
CA SER A 111 14.66 -1.74 8.72
C SER A 111 14.66 -3.18 8.21
N ASN A 112 13.50 -3.68 7.81
CA ASN A 112 13.35 -4.97 7.14
C ASN A 112 14.07 -5.04 5.78
N TYR A 113 14.41 -3.89 5.19
CA TYR A 113 15.14 -3.78 3.93
C TYR A 113 16.67 -3.73 4.11
N ALA A 114 17.13 -3.47 5.33
CA ALA A 114 18.54 -3.60 5.68
C ALA A 114 18.76 -5.01 6.25
N THR A 115 19.86 -5.67 5.87
CA THR A 115 20.24 -7.02 6.32
C THR A 115 19.93 -7.20 7.81
N ILE A 116 18.94 -8.04 8.13
CA ILE A 116 18.48 -8.30 9.50
C ILE A 116 19.56 -9.11 10.22
N ASN A 117 20.57 -8.41 10.74
CA ASN A 117 21.51 -8.92 11.74
C ASN A 117 21.08 -8.47 13.16
N SER A 118 19.83 -8.05 13.36
CA SER A 118 19.36 -7.72 14.70
C SER A 118 18.95 -8.99 15.43
N GLN A 119 19.87 -9.49 16.25
CA GLN A 119 19.66 -10.52 17.28
C GLN A 119 18.40 -10.25 18.16
N ASP A 120 17.87 -9.02 18.16
CA ASP A 120 16.82 -8.50 19.06
C ASP A 120 15.43 -8.23 18.43
N GLY A 121 15.18 -8.52 17.15
CA GLY A 121 13.85 -8.33 16.54
C GLY A 121 13.42 -6.85 16.40
N TYR A 122 12.11 -6.58 16.47
CA TYR A 122 11.53 -5.23 16.31
C TYR A 122 11.16 -4.62 17.67
N PRO A 123 11.47 -3.35 17.95
CA PRO A 123 11.10 -2.71 19.21
C PRO A 123 9.58 -2.54 19.35
N GLU A 124 9.05 -2.74 20.55
CA GLU A 124 7.66 -2.38 20.86
C GLU A 124 7.55 -0.89 21.19
N LEU A 125 6.84 -0.17 20.34
CA LEU A 125 6.62 1.26 20.45
C LEU A 125 5.16 1.56 20.75
N GLU A 126 4.94 2.44 21.72
CA GLU A 126 3.63 2.92 22.12
C GLU A 126 3.42 4.33 21.56
N PHE A 127 2.33 4.54 20.81
CA PHE A 127 2.03 5.83 20.21
C PHE A 127 0.76 6.42 20.86
N PRO A 128 0.86 7.12 22.00
CA PRO A 128 -0.30 7.60 22.76
C PRO A 128 -1.22 8.61 22.05
N GLY A 129 -0.97 8.93 20.77
CA GLY A 129 -1.90 9.68 19.89
C GLY A 129 -2.27 8.94 18.60
N GLY A 130 -1.90 7.65 18.50
CA GLY A 130 -2.08 6.80 17.33
C GLY A 130 -1.23 7.18 16.11
N ILE A 131 -1.06 6.24 15.17
CA ILE A 131 -0.33 6.42 13.92
C ILE A 131 -1.26 6.19 12.74
N GLU A 132 -1.06 6.93 11.65
CA GLU A 132 -1.91 6.83 10.48
C GLU A 132 -1.42 5.71 9.56
N CYS A 133 -2.11 4.57 9.61
CA CYS A 133 -1.85 3.44 8.74
C CYS A 133 -2.40 3.70 7.33
N LEU A 134 -1.56 3.44 6.34
CA LEU A 134 -1.90 3.60 4.92
C LEU A 134 -2.67 2.39 4.38
N ARG A 135 -2.59 1.23 5.04
CA ARG A 135 -3.29 0.00 4.65
C ARG A 135 -3.45 -0.99 5.82
N GLY A 136 -3.85 -2.23 5.52
CA GLY A 136 -3.79 -3.35 6.46
C GLY A 136 -4.98 -3.47 7.42
N ARG A 137 -6.03 -2.66 7.24
CA ARG A 137 -7.20 -2.67 8.13
C ARG A 137 -7.89 -4.03 8.21
N HIS A 138 -8.23 -4.63 7.07
CA HIS A 138 -8.89 -5.96 7.04
C HIS A 138 -8.02 -7.05 7.67
N ARG A 139 -6.69 -6.93 7.56
CA ARG A 139 -5.74 -7.85 8.21
C ARG A 139 -5.77 -7.72 9.72
N ILE A 140 -5.75 -6.50 10.25
CA ILE A 140 -5.86 -6.29 11.70
C ILE A 140 -7.22 -6.78 12.21
N GLU A 141 -8.32 -6.53 11.49
CA GLU A 141 -9.64 -7.03 11.87
C GLU A 141 -9.73 -8.56 11.85
N ALA A 142 -9.19 -9.20 10.80
CA ALA A 142 -9.08 -10.65 10.75
C ALA A 142 -8.24 -11.18 11.90
N ARG A 143 -7.13 -10.50 12.22
CA ARG A 143 -6.18 -10.91 13.26
C ARG A 143 -6.72 -10.72 14.67
N LYS A 144 -7.51 -9.67 14.93
CA LYS A 144 -8.13 -9.39 16.25
C LYS A 144 -8.90 -10.57 16.81
N VAL A 145 -9.49 -11.40 15.94
CA VAL A 145 -10.26 -12.59 16.33
C VAL A 145 -9.36 -13.74 16.83
N TRP A 146 -8.09 -13.78 16.42
CA TRP A 146 -7.18 -14.91 16.68
C TRP A 146 -6.15 -14.67 17.78
N LEU A 147 -5.93 -13.42 18.19
CA LEU A 147 -4.87 -13.08 19.14
C LEU A 147 -5.38 -13.08 20.59
N PRO A 148 -4.65 -13.73 21.51
CA PRO A 148 -4.81 -13.49 22.93
C PRO A 148 -4.65 -12.00 23.25
N PRO A 149 -5.33 -11.48 24.29
CA PRO A 149 -5.22 -10.08 24.70
C PRO A 149 -3.79 -9.58 24.87
N THR A 150 -2.87 -10.47 25.24
CA THR A 150 -1.45 -10.19 25.51
C THR A 150 -0.57 -9.99 24.27
N LYS A 151 -1.04 -10.32 23.06
CA LYS A 151 -0.24 -10.24 21.82
C LYS A 151 -0.88 -9.35 20.74
N LYS A 152 -1.61 -8.30 21.13
CA LYS A 152 -2.32 -7.39 20.22
C LYS A 152 -1.39 -6.34 19.58
N TRP A 153 -0.34 -6.80 18.91
CA TRP A 153 0.60 -5.95 18.18
C TRP A 153 0.83 -6.43 16.74
N TRP A 154 1.27 -5.52 15.87
CA TRP A 154 1.64 -5.80 14.48
C TRP A 154 2.95 -5.11 14.12
N ILE A 155 3.65 -5.64 13.10
CA ILE A 155 4.86 -4.99 12.58
C ILE A 155 4.45 -3.90 11.59
N VAL A 156 4.86 -2.67 11.90
CA VAL A 156 4.54 -1.47 11.14
C VAL A 156 5.82 -0.90 10.57
N ASP A 157 5.82 -0.60 9.27
CA ASP A 157 6.89 0.12 8.59
C ASP A 157 6.58 1.62 8.67
N LEU A 158 7.50 2.40 9.24
CA LEU A 158 7.30 3.81 9.53
C LEU A 158 7.91 4.69 8.42
N TYR A 159 7.12 5.67 7.99
CA TYR A 159 7.49 6.68 7.00
C TYR A 159 7.21 8.08 7.57
N PHE A 160 7.98 9.08 7.15
CA PHE A 160 7.72 10.45 7.60
C PHE A 160 6.42 11.00 6.98
N SER A 161 5.74 11.86 7.72
CA SER A 161 4.70 12.74 7.17
C SER A 161 5.28 13.54 5.99
N GLY A 162 4.63 13.51 4.82
CA GLY A 162 5.08 14.25 3.64
C GLY A 162 5.87 13.44 2.61
N ILE A 163 5.77 12.10 2.64
CA ILE A 163 6.18 11.27 1.50
C ILE A 163 5.52 11.73 0.20
N SER A 164 6.21 11.56 -0.93
CA SER A 164 5.68 11.94 -2.23
C SER A 164 4.34 11.25 -2.53
N TYR A 165 3.44 11.95 -3.22
CA TYR A 165 2.13 11.41 -3.62
C TYR A 165 2.22 10.03 -4.30
N GLU A 166 3.21 9.87 -5.17
CA GLU A 166 3.50 8.63 -5.88
C GLU A 166 3.80 7.45 -4.92
N LEU A 167 4.72 7.64 -3.97
CA LEU A 167 5.06 6.63 -2.96
C LEU A 167 3.88 6.33 -2.04
N GLU A 168 3.13 7.36 -1.61
CA GLU A 168 1.95 7.17 -0.78
C GLU A 168 0.88 6.36 -1.51
N THR A 169 0.67 6.65 -2.80
CA THR A 169 -0.27 5.93 -3.66
C THR A 169 0.16 4.48 -3.79
N LEU A 170 1.44 4.22 -4.05
CA LEU A 170 1.99 2.87 -4.05
C LEU A 170 1.71 2.15 -2.73
N LEU A 171 2.06 2.73 -1.58
CA LEU A 171 1.85 2.10 -0.28
C LEU A 171 0.36 1.80 0.04
N VAL A 172 -0.55 2.67 -0.42
CA VAL A 172 -2.00 2.48 -0.27
C VAL A 172 -2.54 1.42 -1.22
N GLU A 173 -2.04 1.38 -2.46
CA GLU A 173 -2.56 0.53 -3.54
C GLU A 173 -1.90 -0.84 -3.66
N GLU A 174 -0.69 -1.02 -3.11
CA GLU A 174 0.18 -2.20 -3.25
C GLU A 174 -0.41 -3.52 -2.73
N TYR A 175 -1.64 -3.53 -2.21
CA TYR A 175 -2.35 -4.76 -1.82
C TYR A 175 -3.75 -4.87 -2.41
N ALA A 176 -4.09 -4.07 -3.42
CA ALA A 176 -5.33 -4.26 -4.16
C ALA A 176 -5.42 -5.64 -4.82
N ASN A 177 -4.30 -6.36 -5.00
CA ASN A 177 -4.24 -7.67 -5.63
C ASN A 177 -4.85 -8.82 -4.81
N GLU A 178 -5.25 -8.61 -3.56
CA GLU A 178 -6.05 -9.61 -2.84
C GLU A 178 -7.47 -9.69 -3.40
N GLU A 179 -7.97 -8.73 -4.19
CA GLU A 179 -9.30 -8.76 -4.79
C GLU A 179 -9.30 -8.22 -6.21
N LYS A 180 -10.14 -8.80 -7.08
CA LYS A 180 -10.37 -8.19 -8.39
C LYS A 180 -11.15 -6.88 -8.17
N PRO A 181 -10.58 -5.70 -8.46
CA PRO A 181 -11.32 -4.45 -8.33
C PRO A 181 -12.57 -4.50 -9.21
N CYS A 182 -13.68 -3.93 -8.75
CA CYS A 182 -14.86 -3.85 -9.61
C CYS A 182 -14.62 -2.84 -10.74
N ASP A 183 -15.33 -3.01 -11.86
CA ASP A 183 -15.14 -2.17 -13.05
C ASP A 183 -15.32 -0.67 -12.75
N GLY A 184 -16.19 -0.33 -11.79
CA GLY A 184 -16.37 1.04 -11.33
C GLY A 184 -15.18 1.59 -10.52
N GLU A 185 -14.52 0.76 -9.71
CA GLU A 185 -13.28 1.13 -9.02
C GLU A 185 -12.12 1.30 -10.00
N ILE A 186 -12.02 0.41 -10.99
CA ILE A 186 -11.06 0.51 -12.08
C ILE A 186 -11.30 1.81 -12.85
N TYR A 187 -12.53 2.06 -13.30
CA TYR A 187 -12.90 3.26 -14.05
C TYR A 187 -12.60 4.55 -13.28
N ARG A 188 -12.97 4.59 -11.99
CA ARG A 188 -12.68 5.76 -11.14
C ARG A 188 -11.19 6.03 -11.03
N LYS A 189 -10.37 4.99 -10.79
CA LYS A 189 -8.91 5.14 -10.73
C LYS A 189 -8.33 5.60 -12.05
N ILE A 190 -8.79 5.05 -13.18
CA ILE A 190 -8.36 5.50 -14.52
C ILE A 190 -8.63 7.01 -14.67
N ARG A 191 -9.83 7.47 -14.31
CA ARG A 191 -10.20 8.89 -14.38
C ARG A 191 -9.40 9.75 -13.40
N GLU A 192 -9.14 9.26 -12.20
CA GLU A 192 -8.32 9.94 -11.20
C GLU A 192 -6.89 10.15 -11.72
N TYR A 193 -6.25 9.10 -12.25
CA TYR A 193 -4.91 9.20 -12.85
C TYR A 193 -4.85 10.09 -14.08
N GLN A 194 -5.92 10.15 -14.89
CA GLN A 194 -6.00 11.06 -16.04
C GLN A 194 -6.21 12.54 -15.63
N CYS A 195 -6.83 12.78 -14.48
CA CYS A 195 -7.13 14.13 -13.98
C CYS A 195 -6.12 14.66 -12.97
N LEU A 196 -5.19 13.82 -12.47
CA LEU A 196 -4.02 14.32 -11.76
C LEU A 196 -3.23 15.22 -12.73
N PRO A 197 -2.78 16.41 -12.30
CA PRO A 197 -1.91 17.23 -13.12
C PRO A 197 -0.67 16.41 -13.45
N GLY A 198 -0.62 15.93 -14.70
CA GLY A 198 0.54 15.23 -15.19
C GLY A 198 1.75 16.13 -15.03
N GLN A 199 2.84 15.58 -14.52
CA GLN A 199 4.11 15.88 -15.14
C GLN A 199 3.88 15.73 -16.64
N SER A 200 3.93 16.86 -17.34
CA SER A 200 3.72 16.95 -18.78
C SER A 200 4.71 16.02 -19.47
N ASN A 201 4.23 14.86 -19.93
CA ASN A 201 4.60 14.26 -21.20
C ASN A 201 3.87 12.93 -21.39
N SER A 202 2.73 12.99 -22.06
CA SER A 202 2.38 12.07 -23.14
C SER A 202 1.09 12.57 -23.76
N GLN A 203 1.21 13.08 -24.99
CA GLN A 203 0.08 13.34 -25.85
C GLN A 203 -0.73 12.05 -26.01
N VAL A 204 -1.93 12.02 -25.44
CA VAL A 204 -2.99 11.13 -25.89
C VAL A 204 -3.90 11.98 -26.75
N THR A 205 -3.67 11.98 -28.07
CA THR A 205 -4.71 12.43 -29.01
C THR A 205 -5.78 11.34 -29.08
N PRO A 206 -7.07 11.67 -28.94
CA PRO A 206 -8.14 10.72 -29.22
C PRO A 206 -8.19 10.44 -30.73
N PRO A 207 -8.50 9.21 -31.16
CA PRO A 207 -8.74 8.93 -32.57
C PRO A 207 -10.01 9.66 -33.02
N SER A 208 -9.84 10.75 -33.76
CA SER A 208 -10.87 11.29 -34.62
C SER A 208 -11.17 10.28 -35.71
N THR A 209 -12.29 9.56 -35.62
CA THR A 209 -13.05 9.12 -36.80
C THR A 209 -14.49 8.84 -36.38
N VAL A 210 -15.35 9.84 -36.58
CA VAL A 210 -16.79 9.63 -36.75
C VAL A 210 -17.19 10.41 -37.99
N VAL A 211 -17.02 9.80 -39.17
CA VAL A 211 -17.76 10.18 -40.38
C VAL A 211 -17.96 8.92 -41.21
N GLY A 212 -19.22 8.59 -41.49
CA GLY A 212 -19.62 7.46 -42.33
C GLY A 212 -21.11 7.20 -42.23
N PHE A 213 -21.91 8.22 -42.53
CA PHE A 213 -23.36 8.14 -42.67
C PHE A 213 -23.76 7.23 -43.84
N LEU A 214 -24.94 6.63 -43.68
CA LEU A 214 -25.66 5.72 -44.56
C LEU A 214 -25.96 6.26 -45.98
N GLN A 215 -25.86 5.37 -46.98
CA GLN A 215 -26.71 5.19 -48.18
C GLN A 215 -26.05 4.07 -49.02
N GLY A 216 -26.68 3.03 -49.56
CA GLY A 216 -28.08 2.74 -49.87
C GLY A 216 -28.16 2.28 -51.35
N GLY A 217 -28.43 0.98 -51.59
CA GLY A 217 -28.82 0.40 -52.90
C GLY A 217 -27.68 0.18 -53.92
N LEU A 218 -27.75 -0.66 -54.96
CA LEU A 218 -28.59 -1.80 -55.39
C LEU A 218 -27.94 -2.32 -56.71
N THR A 219 -28.20 -3.59 -57.10
CA THR A 219 -27.93 -4.26 -58.42
C THR A 219 -26.52 -4.86 -58.67
N SER A 220 -26.35 -6.18 -58.81
CA SER A 220 -26.48 -7.04 -60.03
C SER A 220 -25.39 -6.71 -61.07
N TRP A 221 -24.46 -7.58 -61.49
CA TRP A 221 -24.52 -8.99 -61.91
C TRP A 221 -23.24 -9.74 -61.53
#